data_AF-A0A0E3UN64-F1
#
_entry.id   AF-A0A0E3UN64-F1
#
_cell.length_a   1.000
_cell.length_b   1.000
_cell.length_c   1.000
_cell.angle_alpha   90.00
_cell.angle_beta   90.00
_cell.angle_gamma   90.00
#
_symmetry.space_group_name_H-M   'P 1'
#
loop_
_entity.id
_entity.type
_entity.pdbx_description
1 polymer ?
#
loop_
_entity_poly.entity_id
_entity_poly.type
_entity_poly.pdbx_seq_one_letter_code
_entity_poly.pdbx_strand_id
1 'polypeptide(L)'
;MNTPPPLPVATGFVTVLARISLVLAALGLLWALAQTVLALLLPDAAVARMAAEPGVPPGLLWTLEHRHALSLAVLLLSALFLAVAWGLLKRREWARLGFIALLVAGALANFAGLALVGPFFDGLVGMFPAEYLDTPDGRQFTAQMQFNRNTTFATSLLGALFFAGLHGWIVWKLCTAPVRAEFGRRGA
;
A
#
# COMPACT_ATOMS: atom_id res chain seq x y z
N MET A 1 52.85 -6.03 -0.04
CA MET A 1 51.57 -6.63 -0.47
C MET A 1 50.52 -5.54 -0.43
N ASN A 2 50.11 -5.01 -1.57
CA ASN A 2 49.06 -3.99 -1.65
C ASN A 2 47.72 -4.71 -1.69
N THR A 3 46.95 -4.67 -0.61
CA THR A 3 45.56 -5.12 -0.62
C THR A 3 44.76 -4.17 -1.52
N PRO A 4 43.99 -4.69 -2.50
CA PRO A 4 43.15 -3.83 -3.33
C PRO A 4 42.10 -3.14 -2.45
N PRO A 5 41.76 -1.87 -2.72
CA PRO A 5 40.75 -1.16 -1.95
C PRO A 5 39.41 -1.90 -2.04
N PRO A 6 38.67 -2.05 -0.93
CA PRO A 6 37.38 -2.73 -0.96
C PRO A 6 36.43 -1.99 -1.90
N LEU A 7 35.83 -2.74 -2.84
CA LEU A 7 34.89 -2.18 -3.81
C LEU A 7 33.73 -1.48 -3.08
N PRO A 8 33.24 -0.33 -3.58
CA PRO A 8 32.24 0.48 -2.89
C PRO A 8 30.82 -0.09 -3.12
N VAL A 9 30.55 -1.27 -2.55
CA VAL A 9 29.31 -2.04 -2.75
C VAL A 9 28.08 -1.33 -2.14
N ALA A 10 28.29 -0.59 -1.04
CA ALA A 10 27.21 0.10 -0.32
C ALA A 10 26.61 1.28 -1.11
N THR A 11 27.45 2.00 -1.88
CA THR A 11 27.01 3.17 -2.66
C THR A 11 26.08 2.81 -3.80
N GLY A 12 26.25 1.63 -4.40
CA GLY A 12 25.40 1.14 -5.48
C GLY A 12 23.99 0.82 -5.00
N PHE A 13 23.86 0.09 -3.89
CA PHE A 13 22.57 -0.33 -3.33
C PHE A 13 21.63 0.84 -3.07
N VAL A 14 22.06 1.83 -2.28
CA VAL A 14 21.19 2.97 -1.93
C VAL A 14 20.87 3.83 -3.15
N THR A 15 21.79 3.95 -4.11
CA THR A 15 21.53 4.71 -5.34
C THR A 15 20.47 4.04 -6.21
N VAL A 16 20.55 2.71 -6.39
CA VAL A 16 19.56 1.94 -7.13
C VAL A 16 18.21 1.99 -6.41
N LEU A 17 18.21 1.75 -5.10
CA LEU A 17 17.00 1.83 -4.27
C LEU A 17 16.34 3.20 -4.37
N ALA A 18 17.10 4.29 -4.18
CA ALA A 18 16.57 5.65 -4.28
C ALA A 18 15.99 5.96 -5.66
N ARG A 19 16.64 5.52 -6.75
CA ARG A 19 16.13 5.73 -8.12
C ARG A 19 14.83 4.98 -8.37
N ILE A 20 14.78 3.70 -8.02
CA ILE A 20 13.56 2.89 -8.17
C ILE A 20 12.44 3.50 -7.34
N SER A 21 12.70 3.84 -6.07
CA SER A 21 11.71 4.48 -5.20
C SER A 21 11.27 5.85 -5.72
N LEU A 22 12.15 6.64 -6.34
CA LEU A 22 11.78 7.93 -6.92
C LEU A 22 10.82 7.76 -8.10
N VAL A 23 11.09 6.79 -8.99
CA VAL A 23 10.20 6.48 -10.12
C VAL A 23 8.84 5.99 -9.61
N LEU A 24 8.84 5.05 -8.65
CA LEU A 24 7.60 4.55 -8.05
C LEU A 24 6.83 5.65 -7.32
N ALA A 25 7.51 6.55 -6.61
CA ALA A 25 6.89 7.68 -5.92
C ALA A 25 6.30 8.69 -6.91
N ALA A 26 6.99 8.97 -8.02
CA ALA A 26 6.48 9.85 -9.07
C ALA A 26 5.23 9.26 -9.74
N LEU A 27 5.25 7.96 -10.07
CA LEU A 27 4.08 7.25 -10.59
C LEU A 27 2.92 7.24 -9.59
N GLY A 28 3.21 6.96 -8.31
CA GLY A 28 2.22 7.01 -7.24
C GLY A 28 1.61 8.40 -7.06
N LEU A 29 2.41 9.46 -7.16
CA LEU A 29 1.92 10.83 -7.11
C LEU A 29 1.04 11.18 -8.30
N LEU A 30 1.42 10.77 -9.52
CA LEU A 30 0.59 10.97 -10.71
C LEU A 30 -0.74 10.23 -10.60
N TRP A 31 -0.72 9.00 -10.10
CA TRP A 31 -1.92 8.23 -9.82
C TRP A 31 -2.81 8.92 -8.77
N ALA A 32 -2.22 9.37 -7.65
CA ALA A 32 -2.95 10.08 -6.60
C ALA A 32 -3.56 11.41 -7.10
N LEU A 33 -2.86 12.12 -7.99
CA LEU A 33 -3.39 13.31 -8.65
C LEU A 33 -4.58 12.97 -9.55
N ALA A 34 -4.47 11.94 -10.39
CA ALA A 34 -5.57 11.48 -11.24
C ALA A 34 -6.78 11.06 -10.41
N GLN A 35 -6.56 10.32 -9.31
CA GLN A 35 -7.60 9.95 -8.35
C GLN A 35 -8.25 11.17 -7.69
N THR A 36 -7.45 12.17 -7.29
CA THR A 36 -7.96 13.41 -6.69
C THR A 36 -8.82 14.18 -7.67
N VAL A 37 -8.39 14.29 -8.93
CA VAL A 37 -9.18 14.91 -10.00
C VAL A 37 -10.50 14.17 -10.18
N LEU A 38 -10.48 12.83 -10.24
CA LEU A 38 -11.71 12.04 -10.34
C LEU A 38 -12.65 12.27 -9.16
N ALA A 39 -12.12 12.33 -7.93
CA ALA A 39 -12.92 12.59 -6.74
C ALA A 39 -13.57 13.98 -6.75
N LEU A 40 -12.89 14.99 -7.31
CA LEU A 40 -13.41 16.36 -7.48
C LEU A 40 -14.43 16.47 -8.60
N LEU A 41 -14.27 15.69 -9.67
CA LEU A 41 -15.20 15.67 -10.81
C LEU A 41 -16.48 14.88 -10.51
N LEU A 42 -16.45 13.97 -9.52
CA LEU A 42 -17.61 13.18 -9.13
C LEU A 42 -18.63 14.06 -8.36
N PRO A 43 -19.84 14.30 -8.90
CA PRO A 43 -20.83 15.14 -8.25
C PRO A 43 -21.45 14.45 -7.03
N ASP A 44 -21.79 15.21 -6.00
CA ASP A 44 -22.48 14.68 -4.81
C ASP A 44 -23.82 14.02 -5.17
N ALA A 45 -24.53 14.56 -6.16
CA ALA A 45 -25.76 13.96 -6.66
C ALA A 45 -25.55 12.56 -7.26
N ALA A 46 -24.39 12.30 -7.87
CA ALA A 46 -24.07 10.97 -8.38
C ALA A 46 -23.81 9.99 -7.23
N VAL A 47 -23.11 10.43 -6.18
CA VAL A 47 -22.88 9.61 -4.98
C VAL A 47 -24.18 9.33 -4.23
N ALA A 48 -25.05 10.33 -4.07
CA ALA A 48 -26.36 10.14 -3.44
C ALA A 48 -27.24 9.15 -4.22
N ARG A 49 -27.20 9.19 -5.55
CA ARG A 49 -27.88 8.19 -6.39
C ARG A 49 -27.33 6.79 -6.19
N MET A 50 -26.01 6.62 -6.14
CA MET A 50 -25.40 5.32 -5.84
C MET A 50 -25.76 4.83 -4.44
N ALA A 51 -25.83 5.74 -3.45
CA ALA A 51 -26.22 5.38 -2.09
C ALA A 51 -27.68 4.93 -1.95
N ALA A 52 -28.54 5.33 -2.89
CA ALA A 52 -29.93 4.90 -2.94
C ALA A 52 -30.13 3.53 -3.61
N GLU A 53 -29.11 2.99 -4.30
CA GLU A 53 -29.21 1.69 -4.96
C GLU A 53 -29.17 0.54 -3.93
N PRO A 54 -30.15 -0.39 -3.98
CA PRO A 54 -30.12 -1.58 -3.14
C PRO A 54 -28.87 -2.43 -3.40
N GLY A 55 -28.21 -2.86 -2.33
CA GLY A 55 -27.07 -3.78 -2.42
C GLY A 55 -25.69 -3.10 -2.54
N VAL A 56 -25.58 -1.78 -2.42
CA VAL A 56 -24.26 -1.15 -2.33
C VAL A 56 -23.58 -1.50 -1.00
N PRO A 57 -22.36 -2.09 -1.01
CA PRO A 57 -21.67 -2.45 0.22
C PRO A 57 -21.39 -1.23 1.11
N PRO A 58 -21.60 -1.30 2.44
CA PRO A 58 -21.37 -0.17 3.34
C PRO A 58 -19.95 0.41 3.26
N GLY A 59 -18.95 -0.43 3.02
CA GLY A 59 -17.57 0.02 2.83
C GLY A 59 -17.38 0.89 1.59
N LEU A 60 -18.09 0.59 0.50
CA LEU A 60 -18.06 1.41 -0.71
C LEU A 60 -18.73 2.76 -0.47
N LEU A 61 -19.87 2.79 0.24
CA LEU A 61 -20.52 4.05 0.61
C LEU A 61 -19.61 4.92 1.46
N TRP A 62 -19.01 4.35 2.50
CA TRP A 62 -18.08 5.07 3.37
C TRP A 62 -16.91 5.68 2.59
N THR A 63 -16.34 4.95 1.62
CA THR A 63 -15.26 5.49 0.77
C THR A 63 -15.71 6.60 -0.17
N LEU A 64 -16.93 6.53 -0.72
CA LEU A 64 -17.50 7.58 -1.57
C LEU A 64 -17.85 8.85 -0.78
N GLU A 65 -18.36 8.69 0.44
CA GLU A 65 -18.62 9.79 1.37
C GLU A 65 -17.32 10.50 1.78
N HIS A 66 -16.26 9.73 2.07
CA HIS A 66 -14.97 10.28 2.49
C HIS A 66 -13.99 10.49 1.32
N ARG A 67 -14.46 10.48 0.06
CA ARG A 67 -13.61 10.45 -1.15
C ARG A 67 -12.57 11.56 -1.21
N HIS A 68 -12.93 12.78 -0.81
CA HIS A 68 -12.01 13.93 -0.82
C HIS A 68 -10.92 13.77 0.24
N ALA A 69 -11.30 13.39 1.46
CA ALA A 69 -10.36 13.18 2.56
C ALA A 69 -9.39 12.02 2.26
N LEU A 70 -9.91 10.90 1.73
CA LEU A 70 -9.10 9.75 1.33
C LEU A 70 -8.15 10.11 0.17
N SER A 71 -8.63 10.81 -0.85
CA SER A 71 -7.79 11.24 -1.98
C SER A 71 -6.68 12.19 -1.53
N LEU A 72 -7.00 13.15 -0.64
CA LEU A 72 -6.01 14.04 -0.05
C LEU A 72 -4.98 13.27 0.78
N ALA A 73 -5.42 12.29 1.58
CA ALA A 73 -4.52 11.46 2.37
C ALA A 73 -3.55 10.67 1.48
N VAL A 74 -4.04 10.06 0.39
CA VAL A 74 -3.20 9.34 -0.59
C VAL A 74 -2.24 10.29 -1.30
N LEU A 75 -2.68 11.49 -1.65
CA LEU A 75 -1.84 12.51 -2.28
C LEU A 75 -0.71 12.97 -1.35
N LEU A 76 -1.04 13.26 -0.09
CA LEU A 76 -0.05 13.65 0.93
C LEU A 76 0.94 12.52 1.21
N LEU A 77 0.47 11.28 1.30
CA LEU A 77 1.34 10.11 1.49
C LEU A 77 2.27 9.91 0.30
N SER A 78 1.77 10.11 -0.92
CA SER A 78 2.57 10.01 -2.15
C SER A 78 3.62 11.12 -2.24
N ALA A 79 3.25 12.36 -1.88
CA ALA A 79 4.18 13.48 -1.79
C ALA A 79 5.26 13.27 -0.73
N LEU A 80 4.88 12.74 0.45
CA LEU A 80 5.82 12.36 1.51
C LEU A 80 6.79 11.28 1.02
N PHE A 81 6.30 10.23 0.36
CA PHE A 81 7.15 9.17 -0.18
C PHE A 81 8.13 9.71 -1.22
N LEU A 82 7.68 10.62 -2.10
CA LEU A 82 8.55 11.29 -3.07
C LEU A 82 9.63 12.14 -2.38
N ALA A 83 9.26 12.92 -1.36
CA ALA A 83 10.21 13.73 -0.59
C ALA A 83 11.27 12.85 0.10
N VAL A 84 10.85 11.74 0.69
CA VAL A 84 11.74 10.76 1.32
C VAL A 84 12.65 10.10 0.27
N ALA A 85 12.12 9.67 -0.88
CA ALA A 85 12.93 9.07 -1.96
C ALA A 85 13.98 10.06 -2.51
N TRP A 86 13.59 11.33 -2.66
CA TRP A 86 14.52 12.40 -3.04
C TRP A 86 15.60 12.64 -1.97
N GLY A 87 15.22 12.69 -0.70
CA GLY A 87 16.16 12.82 0.41
C GLY A 87 17.13 11.62 0.51
N LEU A 88 16.66 10.42 0.17
CA LEU A 88 17.48 9.21 0.11
C LEU A 88 18.53 9.32 -1.00
N LEU A 89 18.17 9.88 -2.17
CA LEU A 89 19.12 10.18 -3.25
C LEU A 89 20.18 11.21 -2.81
N LYS A 90 19.78 12.21 -2.02
CA LYS A 90 20.66 13.23 -1.45
C LYS A 90 21.46 12.76 -0.22
N ARG A 91 21.30 11.50 0.20
CA ARG A 91 21.99 10.88 1.35
C ARG A 91 21.75 11.61 2.67
N ARG A 92 20.53 12.11 2.89
CA ARG A 92 20.13 12.76 4.15
C ARG A 92 19.68 11.71 5.17
N GLU A 93 20.08 11.84 6.43
CA GLU A 93 19.72 10.87 7.48
C GLU A 93 18.21 10.84 7.78
N TRP A 94 17.53 11.99 7.80
CA TRP A 94 16.08 12.04 8.01
C TRP A 94 15.33 11.20 6.96
N ALA A 95 15.84 11.14 5.73
CA ALA A 95 15.24 10.37 4.65
C ALA A 95 15.45 8.86 4.84
N ARG A 96 16.58 8.43 5.42
CA ARG A 96 16.80 7.03 5.80
C ARG A 96 15.74 6.59 6.83
N LEU A 97 15.55 7.39 7.89
CA LEU A 97 14.56 7.10 8.92
C LEU A 97 13.13 7.17 8.39
N GLY A 98 12.81 8.18 7.57
CA GLY A 98 11.51 8.30 6.91
C GLY A 98 11.21 7.12 5.99
N PHE A 99 12.21 6.64 5.24
CA PHE A 99 12.03 5.48 4.36
C PHE A 99 11.79 4.20 5.16
N ILE A 100 12.54 4.00 6.26
CA ILE A 100 12.30 2.89 7.20
C ILE A 100 10.88 2.96 7.77
N ALA A 101 10.44 4.14 8.22
CA ALA A 101 9.10 4.33 8.76
C ALA A 101 8.01 3.99 7.72
N LEU A 102 8.18 4.44 6.47
CA LEU A 102 7.26 4.11 5.38
C LEU A 102 7.26 2.63 5.05
N LEU A 103 8.42 1.96 5.08
CA LEU A 103 8.49 0.53 4.86
C LEU A 103 7.74 -0.27 5.94
N VAL A 104 7.94 0.10 7.20
CA VAL A 104 7.25 -0.54 8.33
C VAL A 104 5.75 -0.26 8.28
N ALA A 105 5.36 0.99 8.04
CA ALA A 105 3.96 1.36 7.89
C ALA A 105 3.29 0.61 6.73
N GLY A 106 3.97 0.46 5.59
CA GLY A 106 3.49 -0.31 4.45
C GLY A 106 3.31 -1.80 4.77
N ALA A 107 4.25 -2.40 5.50
CA ALA A 107 4.11 -3.79 5.96
C ALA A 107 2.91 -3.96 6.91
N LEU A 108 2.76 -3.06 7.89
CA LEU A 108 1.60 -3.06 8.80
C LEU A 108 0.28 -2.85 8.05
N ALA A 109 0.26 -1.95 7.07
CA ALA A 109 -0.91 -1.71 6.23
C ALA A 109 -1.31 -2.94 5.40
N ASN A 110 -0.34 -3.72 4.90
CA ASN A 110 -0.61 -4.99 4.22
C ASN A 110 -1.30 -5.98 5.16
N PHE A 111 -0.83 -6.12 6.40
CA PHE A 111 -1.49 -6.97 7.39
C PHE A 111 -2.87 -6.44 7.81
N ALA A 112 -3.02 -5.13 7.99
CA ALA A 112 -4.31 -4.52 8.28
C ALA A 112 -5.33 -4.79 7.15
N GLY A 113 -4.88 -4.80 5.89
CA GLY A 113 -5.70 -5.13 4.73
C GLY A 113 -6.31 -6.55 4.78
N LEU A 114 -5.64 -7.53 5.40
CA LEU A 114 -6.22 -8.87 5.57
C LEU A 114 -7.51 -8.87 6.39
N ALA A 115 -7.64 -7.95 7.35
CA ALA A 115 -8.85 -7.82 8.16
C ALA A 115 -10.07 -7.42 7.32
N LEU A 116 -9.87 -6.83 6.13
CA LEU A 116 -10.93 -6.41 5.22
C LEU A 116 -11.44 -7.56 4.33
N VAL A 117 -10.71 -8.68 4.21
CA VAL A 117 -11.10 -9.79 3.34
C VAL A 117 -12.43 -10.39 3.78
N GLY A 118 -12.61 -10.64 5.08
CA GLY A 118 -13.88 -11.18 5.60
C GLY A 118 -15.08 -10.28 5.29
N PRO A 119 -15.09 -9.03 5.78
CA PRO A 119 -16.17 -8.07 5.51
C PRO A 119 -16.45 -7.85 4.03
N PHE A 120 -15.43 -7.92 3.17
CA PHE A 120 -15.61 -7.82 1.72
C PHE A 120 -16.46 -8.96 1.17
N PHE A 121 -16.13 -10.22 1.47
CA PHE A 121 -16.90 -11.38 1.01
C PHE A 121 -18.27 -11.46 1.69
N ASP A 122 -18.36 -11.12 2.98
CA ASP A 122 -19.64 -11.07 3.70
C ASP A 122 -20.57 -10.01 3.07
N GLY A 123 -20.02 -8.87 2.65
CA GLY A 123 -20.73 -7.86 1.88
C GLY A 123 -21.25 -8.37 0.54
N LEU A 124 -20.44 -9.13 -0.22
CA LEU A 124 -20.86 -9.71 -1.51
C LEU A 124 -21.99 -10.72 -1.36
N VAL A 125 -21.95 -11.58 -0.34
CA VAL A 125 -23.03 -12.53 -0.06
C VAL A 125 -24.28 -11.79 0.41
N GLY A 126 -24.12 -10.74 1.22
CA GLY A 126 -25.21 -9.90 1.69
C GLY A 126 -25.94 -9.10 0.61
N MET A 127 -25.45 -9.06 -0.63
CA MET A 127 -26.16 -8.48 -1.77
C MET A 127 -27.32 -9.35 -2.26
N PHE A 128 -27.38 -10.63 -1.85
CA PHE A 128 -28.41 -11.57 -2.26
C PHE A 128 -29.50 -11.72 -1.19
N PRO A 129 -30.78 -11.87 -1.59
CA PRO A 129 -31.88 -12.10 -0.66
C PRO A 129 -31.74 -13.46 0.05
N ALA A 130 -32.20 -13.54 1.31
CA ALA A 130 -32.06 -14.73 2.14
C ALA A 130 -32.75 -15.95 1.52
N GLU A 131 -33.88 -15.74 0.85
CA GLU A 131 -34.66 -16.79 0.18
C GLU A 131 -33.86 -17.46 -0.95
N TYR A 132 -32.99 -16.70 -1.63
CA TYR A 132 -32.11 -17.27 -2.65
C TYR A 132 -31.01 -18.12 -2.02
N LEU A 133 -30.42 -17.65 -0.91
CA LEU A 133 -29.32 -18.35 -0.23
C LEU A 133 -29.73 -19.71 0.34
N ASP A 134 -31.01 -19.90 0.68
CA ASP A 134 -31.57 -21.17 1.16
C ASP A 134 -31.83 -22.20 0.05
N THR A 135 -31.79 -21.80 -1.23
CA THR A 135 -31.92 -22.73 -2.35
C THR A 135 -30.67 -23.62 -2.52
N PRO A 136 -30.76 -24.78 -3.19
CA PRO A 136 -29.58 -25.59 -3.51
C PRO A 136 -28.49 -24.80 -4.25
N ASP A 137 -28.89 -23.95 -5.20
CA ASP A 137 -27.99 -23.10 -5.97
C ASP A 137 -27.33 -22.03 -5.08
N GLY A 138 -28.10 -21.39 -4.18
CA GLY A 138 -27.58 -20.41 -3.21
C GLY A 138 -26.59 -21.02 -2.22
N ARG A 139 -26.82 -22.26 -1.77
CA ARG A 139 -25.85 -22.99 -0.92
C ARG A 139 -24.56 -23.31 -1.66
N GLN A 140 -24.64 -23.73 -2.93
CA GLN A 140 -23.45 -23.95 -3.76
C GLN A 140 -22.68 -22.64 -3.99
N PHE A 141 -23.38 -21.55 -4.28
CA PHE A 141 -22.79 -20.22 -4.40
C PHE A 141 -22.05 -19.79 -3.12
N THR A 142 -22.68 -19.97 -1.96
CA THR A 142 -22.08 -19.62 -0.66
C THR A 142 -20.84 -20.46 -0.37
N ALA A 143 -20.88 -21.77 -0.66
CA ALA A 143 -19.72 -22.64 -0.52
C ALA A 143 -18.56 -22.22 -1.43
N GLN A 144 -18.86 -21.84 -2.68
CA GLN A 144 -17.88 -21.28 -3.60
C GLN A 144 -17.29 -19.95 -3.09
N MET A 145 -18.13 -19.07 -2.53
CA MET A 145 -17.66 -17.81 -1.94
C MET A 145 -16.77 -18.03 -0.71
N GLN A 146 -17.07 -19.03 0.14
CA GLN A 146 -16.20 -19.41 1.24
C GLN A 146 -14.85 -19.95 0.76
N PHE A 147 -14.86 -20.77 -0.29
CA PHE A 147 -13.62 -21.23 -0.92
C PHE A 147 -12.80 -20.05 -1.44
N ASN A 148 -13.42 -19.15 -2.22
CA ASN A 148 -12.77 -17.96 -2.74
C ASN A 148 -12.23 -17.06 -1.62
N ARG A 149 -13.00 -16.85 -0.55
CA ARG A 149 -12.56 -16.10 0.64
C ARG A 149 -11.30 -16.71 1.24
N ASN A 150 -11.28 -18.02 1.46
CA ASN A 150 -10.11 -18.70 2.02
C ASN A 150 -8.90 -18.64 1.10
N THR A 151 -9.10 -18.83 -0.22
CA THR A 151 -8.03 -18.72 -1.21
C THR A 151 -7.49 -17.30 -1.29
N THR A 152 -8.35 -16.28 -1.34
CA THR A 152 -7.95 -14.86 -1.32
C THR A 152 -7.22 -14.51 -0.03
N PHE A 153 -7.72 -14.95 1.12
CA PHE A 153 -7.03 -14.73 2.40
C PHE A 153 -5.66 -15.38 2.42
N ALA A 154 -5.54 -16.65 2.04
CA ALA A 154 -4.29 -17.39 2.04
C ALA A 154 -3.26 -16.75 1.09
N THR A 155 -3.66 -16.43 -0.14
CA THR A 155 -2.79 -15.77 -1.12
C THR A 155 -2.39 -14.35 -0.68
N SER A 156 -3.31 -13.58 -0.09
CA SER A 156 -3.02 -12.25 0.46
C SER A 156 -2.08 -12.33 1.67
N LEU A 157 -2.24 -13.33 2.54
CA LEU A 157 -1.34 -13.57 3.66
C LEU A 157 0.07 -13.91 3.20
N LEU A 158 0.20 -14.79 2.21
CA LEU A 158 1.49 -15.11 1.60
C LEU A 158 2.13 -13.87 0.98
N GLY A 159 1.37 -13.05 0.27
CA GLY A 159 1.82 -11.76 -0.26
C GLY A 159 2.28 -10.80 0.84
N ALA A 160 1.50 -10.65 1.90
CA ALA A 160 1.84 -9.79 3.04
C ALA A 160 3.12 -10.25 3.74
N LEU A 161 3.30 -11.56 3.95
CA LEU A 161 4.52 -12.14 4.51
C LEU A 161 5.73 -11.90 3.60
N PHE A 162 5.57 -12.09 2.29
CA PHE A 162 6.63 -11.82 1.31
C PHE A 162 7.07 -10.35 1.36
N PHE A 163 6.12 -9.42 1.30
CA PHE A 163 6.43 -8.00 1.40
C PHE A 163 7.02 -7.64 2.76
N ALA A 164 6.50 -8.16 3.87
CA ALA A 164 7.05 -7.92 5.20
C ALA A 164 8.50 -8.40 5.31
N GLY A 165 8.82 -9.58 4.78
CA GLY A 165 10.18 -10.10 4.71
C GLY A 165 11.10 -9.21 3.87
N LEU A 166 10.65 -8.79 2.67
CA LEU A 166 11.39 -7.87 1.80
C LEU A 166 11.64 -6.53 2.48
N HIS A 167 10.60 -5.92 3.07
CA HIS A 167 10.67 -4.65 3.77
C HIS A 167 11.61 -4.76 4.98
N GLY A 168 11.48 -5.81 5.78
CA GLY A 168 12.36 -6.10 6.91
C GLY A 168 13.82 -6.25 6.50
N TRP A 169 14.08 -6.94 5.39
CA TRP A 169 15.43 -7.08 4.84
C TRP A 169 16.01 -5.74 4.37
N ILE A 170 15.22 -4.90 3.69
CA ILE A 170 15.66 -3.55 3.27
C ILE A 170 15.95 -2.67 4.50
N VAL A 171 15.08 -2.69 5.51
CA VAL A 171 15.27 -1.96 6.77
C VAL A 171 16.57 -2.42 7.45
N TRP A 172 16.78 -3.73 7.58
CA TRP A 172 18.02 -4.27 8.13
C TRP A 172 19.25 -3.79 7.36
N LYS A 173 19.21 -3.85 6.02
CA LYS A 173 20.30 -3.34 5.16
C LYS A 173 20.57 -1.85 5.38
N LEU A 174 19.54 -1.02 5.48
CA LEU A 174 19.65 0.43 5.75
C LEU A 174 20.20 0.73 7.16
N CYS A 175 20.10 -0.21 8.09
CA CYS A 175 20.66 -0.10 9.44
C CYS A 175 22.11 -0.56 9.55
N THR A 176 22.64 -1.29 8.56
CA THR A 176 24.03 -1.77 8.59
C THR A 176 25.03 -0.62 8.64
N ALA A 177 26.12 -0.80 9.39
CA ALA A 177 27.13 0.24 9.60
C ALA A 177 27.72 0.83 8.28
N PRO A 178 28.01 0.03 7.24
CA PRO A 178 28.52 0.56 5.97
C PRO A 178 27.54 1.51 5.29
N VAL A 179 26.25 1.18 5.29
CA VAL A 179 25.20 2.00 4.66
C VAL A 179 24.93 3.25 5.50
N ARG A 180 24.87 3.13 6.83
CA ARG A 180 24.68 4.27 7.74
C ARG A 180 25.80 5.31 7.61
N ALA A 181 27.04 4.87 7.41
CA ALA A 181 28.20 5.73 7.20
C ALA A 181 28.13 6.58 5.90
N GLU A 182 27.22 6.26 4.96
CA GLU A 182 26.98 7.08 3.77
C GLU A 182 26.10 8.31 4.06
N PHE A 183 25.31 8.26 5.13
CA PHE A 183 24.41 9.35 5.53
C PHE A 183 25.06 10.33 6.52
N GLY A 184 26.07 9.88 7.30
CA GLY A 184 26.78 10.72 8.27
C GLY A 184 27.81 11.68 7.68
N ARG A 185 28.37 11.39 6.49
CA ARG A 185 29.47 12.17 5.88
C ARG A 185 29.08 13.51 5.23
N ARG A 186 27.79 13.83 5.14
CA ARG A 186 27.26 15.10 4.57
C ARG A 186 26.25 15.81 5.48
N GLY A 187 26.12 15.33 6.73
CA GLY A 187 25.25 15.90 7.76
C GLY A 187 25.97 16.73 8.82
N ALA A 188 27.28 16.93 8.67
CA ALA A 188 28.09 17.90 9.42
C ALA A 188 28.46 19.07 8.49
#